data_AF-A0A2V7CN65-F1
#
_entry.id   AF-A0A2V7CN65-F1
#
_cell.length_a   1.000
_cell.length_b   1.000
_cell.length_c   1.000
_cell.angle_alpha   90.00
_cell.angle_beta   90.00
_cell.angle_gamma   90.00
#
_symmetry.space_group_name_H-M   'P 1'
#
loop_
_entity.id
_entity.type
_entity.pdbx_description
1 polymer ?
#
loop_
_entity_poly.entity_id
_entity_poly.type
_entity_poly.pdbx_seq_one_letter_code
_entity_poly.pdbx_strand_id
1 'polypeptide(L)'
;AGVKDPRAELAMAEVHDCFTPTELVLMEDLGFAARGTAWKEVLAGTFDLDGELAVNPDGGLKSFGHPIGASGLRMLFEAWLQLRDEAGKRQIASVARGRTLALTHNLGGAPGECVSFVGIVGSEPSA
;
A
#
# COMPACT_ATOMS: atom_id res chain seq x y z
N ALA A 1 5.75 -1.32 -14.59
CA ALA A 1 6.50 -2.15 -13.62
C ALA A 1 6.44 -3.66 -13.91
N GLY A 2 5.61 -4.16 -14.84
CA GLY A 2 5.60 -5.60 -15.17
C GLY A 2 4.88 -6.52 -14.18
N VAL A 3 4.33 -5.96 -13.09
CA VAL A 3 3.53 -6.66 -12.08
C VAL A 3 2.26 -7.25 -12.70
N LYS A 4 2.01 -8.54 -12.48
CA LYS A 4 0.83 -9.27 -12.99
C LYS A 4 -0.10 -9.73 -11.87
N ASP A 5 0.47 -10.14 -10.74
CA ASP A 5 -0.22 -10.49 -9.51
C ASP A 5 0.27 -9.54 -8.40
N PRO A 6 -0.39 -8.38 -8.22
CA PRO A 6 0.04 -7.38 -7.24
C PRO A 6 0.11 -7.93 -5.81
N ARG A 7 -0.78 -8.86 -5.43
CA ARG A 7 -0.80 -9.45 -4.09
C ARG A 7 0.41 -10.33 -3.84
N ALA A 8 0.80 -11.13 -4.83
CA ALA A 8 1.93 -12.04 -4.71
C ALA A 8 3.29 -11.37 -4.98
N GLU A 9 3.33 -10.29 -5.77
CA GLU A 9 4.57 -9.66 -6.24
C GLU A 9 4.99 -8.42 -5.44
N LEU A 10 4.05 -7.68 -4.83
CA LEU A 10 4.38 -6.49 -4.04
C LEU A 10 4.82 -6.87 -2.62
N ALA A 11 5.87 -6.21 -2.15
CA ALA A 11 6.31 -6.28 -0.76
C ALA A 11 5.27 -5.65 0.17
N MET A 12 4.72 -4.50 -0.24
CA MET A 12 3.71 -3.73 0.50
C MET A 12 2.92 -2.82 -0.44
N ALA A 13 1.82 -2.28 0.09
CA ALA A 13 1.13 -1.16 -0.51
C ALA A 13 0.82 -0.06 0.51
N GLU A 14 0.98 1.19 0.10
CA GLU A 14 0.41 2.35 0.75
C GLU A 14 -0.77 2.84 -0.10
N VAL A 15 -1.98 2.88 0.47
CA VAL A 15 -3.21 3.26 -0.23
C VAL A 15 -3.89 4.42 0.48
N HIS A 16 -4.56 5.28 -0.29
CA HIS A 16 -5.17 6.52 0.20
C HIS A 16 -6.46 6.24 0.98
N ASP A 17 -6.31 5.85 2.23
CA ASP A 17 -7.37 5.36 3.10
C ASP A 17 -8.04 6.48 3.93
N CYS A 18 -8.34 7.62 3.29
CA CYS A 18 -8.96 8.78 3.94
C CYS A 18 -10.28 8.44 4.67
N PHE A 19 -10.95 7.37 4.25
CA PHE A 19 -12.02 6.71 4.97
C PHE A 19 -11.86 5.18 4.87
N THR A 20 -12.31 4.44 5.89
CA THR A 20 -12.32 2.97 5.90
C THR A 20 -12.95 2.32 4.66
N PRO A 21 -14.13 2.74 4.15
CA PRO A 21 -14.66 2.16 2.92
C PRO A 21 -13.79 2.42 1.68
N THR A 22 -13.07 3.54 1.63
CA THR A 22 -12.16 3.85 0.51
C THR A 22 -11.05 2.81 0.43
N GLU A 23 -10.48 2.42 1.56
CA GLU A 23 -9.42 1.39 1.60
C GLU A 23 -9.88 0.06 0.99
N LEU A 24 -11.10 -0.40 1.35
CA LEU A 24 -11.65 -1.64 0.80
C LEU A 24 -11.84 -1.58 -0.71
N VAL A 25 -12.38 -0.46 -1.22
CA VAL A 25 -12.56 -0.27 -2.67
C VAL A 25 -11.20 -0.26 -3.38
N LEU A 26 -10.20 0.42 -2.80
CA LEU A 26 -8.85 0.46 -3.36
C LEU A 26 -8.17 -0.91 -3.38
N MET A 27 -8.33 -1.73 -2.32
CA MET A 27 -7.82 -3.10 -2.31
C MET A 27 -8.41 -3.96 -3.44
N GLU A 28 -9.66 -3.71 -3.82
CA GLU A 28 -10.31 -4.40 -4.95
C GLU A 28 -9.86 -3.83 -6.31
N ASP A 29 -9.84 -2.51 -6.45
CA ASP A 29 -9.46 -1.82 -7.69
C ASP A 29 -7.98 -2.05 -8.05
N LEU A 30 -7.10 -2.19 -7.03
CA LEU A 30 -5.69 -2.51 -7.20
C LEU A 30 -5.41 -4.02 -7.36
N GLY A 31 -6.45 -4.86 -7.28
CA GLY A 31 -6.34 -6.30 -7.52
C GLY A 31 -5.77 -7.11 -6.35
N PHE A 32 -5.81 -6.59 -5.12
CA PHE A 32 -5.38 -7.32 -3.92
C PHE A 32 -6.45 -8.30 -3.41
N ALA A 33 -7.72 -8.01 -3.72
CA ALA A 33 -8.86 -8.86 -3.43
C ALA A 33 -9.82 -8.88 -4.62
N ALA A 34 -10.65 -9.93 -4.70
CA ALA A 34 -11.72 -9.94 -5.67
C ALA A 34 -12.79 -8.88 -5.34
N ARG A 35 -13.45 -8.34 -6.36
CA ARG A 35 -14.46 -7.30 -6.20
C ARG A 35 -15.58 -7.71 -5.24
N GLY A 36 -15.93 -6.82 -4.31
CA GLY A 36 -16.91 -7.03 -3.23
C GLY A 36 -16.43 -7.94 -2.09
N THR A 37 -15.14 -8.29 -2.03
CA THR A 37 -14.61 -9.28 -1.06
C THR A 37 -13.44 -8.81 -0.22
N ALA A 38 -12.94 -7.58 -0.38
CA ALA A 38 -11.78 -7.10 0.40
C ALA A 38 -11.97 -7.20 1.92
N TRP A 39 -13.21 -7.02 2.41
CA TRP A 39 -13.53 -7.18 3.84
C TRP A 39 -13.21 -8.58 4.38
N LYS A 40 -13.32 -9.64 3.56
CA LYS A 40 -12.98 -11.01 3.99
C LYS A 40 -11.48 -11.16 4.21
N GLU A 41 -10.69 -10.56 3.33
CA GLU A 41 -9.23 -10.56 3.40
C GLU A 41 -8.73 -9.73 4.59
N VAL A 42 -9.37 -8.59 4.87
CA VAL A 42 -9.11 -7.82 6.10
C VAL A 42 -9.39 -8.67 7.33
N LEU A 43 -10.55 -9.34 7.42
CA LEU A 43 -10.87 -10.20 8.56
C LEU A 43 -9.98 -11.44 8.68
N ALA A 44 -9.38 -11.89 7.57
CA ALA A 44 -8.43 -12.99 7.53
C ALA A 44 -7.00 -12.58 7.93
N GLY A 45 -6.74 -11.28 8.13
CA GLY A 45 -5.41 -10.73 8.42
C GLY A 45 -4.49 -10.69 7.21
N THR A 46 -5.02 -10.82 5.99
CA THR A 46 -4.23 -10.80 4.75
C THR A 46 -3.42 -9.51 4.62
N PHE A 47 -4.00 -8.40 5.06
CA PHE A 47 -3.43 -7.06 4.93
C PHE A 47 -2.71 -6.54 6.18
N ASP A 48 -2.65 -7.36 7.22
CA ASP A 48 -1.94 -7.03 8.46
C ASP A 48 -0.43 -6.94 8.21
N LEU A 49 0.29 -6.39 9.18
CA LEU A 49 1.74 -6.17 9.09
C LEU A 49 2.54 -7.46 8.76
N ASP A 50 2.11 -8.58 9.32
CA ASP A 50 2.67 -9.92 9.16
C ASP A 50 1.88 -10.80 8.18
N GLY A 51 0.87 -10.22 7.53
CA GLY A 51 0.03 -10.85 6.52
C GLY A 51 0.74 -11.14 5.20
N GLU A 52 -0.05 -11.50 4.19
CA GLU A 52 0.46 -11.83 2.85
C GLU A 52 0.91 -10.59 2.09
N LEU A 53 0.18 -9.49 2.20
CA LEU A 53 0.52 -8.19 1.63
C LEU A 53 0.21 -7.12 2.67
N ALA A 54 1.22 -6.60 3.37
CA ALA A 54 1.02 -5.51 4.31
C ALA A 54 0.49 -4.26 3.57
N VAL A 55 -0.67 -3.77 3.99
CA VAL A 55 -1.26 -2.51 3.50
C VAL A 55 -1.20 -1.47 4.61
N ASN A 56 -0.67 -0.29 4.30
CA ASN A 56 -0.50 0.82 5.23
C ASN A 56 0.22 0.44 6.54
N PRO A 57 1.41 -0.20 6.49
CA PRO A 57 2.11 -0.73 7.67
C PRO A 57 2.50 0.34 8.71
N ASP A 58 2.45 1.62 8.36
CA ASP A 58 2.67 2.74 9.29
C ASP A 58 1.37 3.29 9.92
N GLY A 59 0.22 2.71 9.58
CA GLY A 59 -1.10 3.08 10.10
C GLY A 59 -1.95 3.95 9.16
N GLY A 60 -1.43 4.30 7.99
CA GLY A 60 -2.19 5.01 6.95
C GLY A 60 -2.69 6.40 7.37
N LEU A 61 -3.55 6.99 6.55
CA LEU A 61 -4.12 8.32 6.76
C LEU A 61 -4.97 8.38 8.04
N LYS A 62 -5.56 7.25 8.45
CA LYS A 62 -6.45 7.16 9.62
C LYS A 62 -5.69 7.31 10.94
N SER A 63 -4.54 6.65 11.08
CA SER A 63 -3.82 6.56 12.36
C SER A 63 -2.53 7.36 12.37
N PHE A 64 -1.75 7.34 11.28
CA PHE A 64 -0.54 8.15 11.15
C PHE A 64 -0.90 9.64 11.04
N GLY A 65 -1.95 9.94 10.28
CA GLY A 65 -2.50 11.27 10.06
C GLY A 65 -2.54 11.67 8.59
N HIS A 66 -3.37 12.66 8.28
CA HIS A 66 -3.66 13.06 6.90
C HIS A 66 -3.46 14.58 6.62
N PRO A 67 -2.23 15.10 6.72
CA PRO A 67 -1.90 16.39 6.13
C PRO A 67 -1.92 16.24 4.59
N ILE A 68 -2.96 16.81 3.95
CA ILE A 68 -3.33 16.54 2.53
C ILE A 68 -2.12 16.54 1.59
N GLY A 69 -1.34 17.62 1.56
CA GLY A 69 -0.18 17.75 0.66
C GLY A 69 1.01 16.85 1.01
N ALA A 70 1.14 16.43 2.27
CA ALA A 70 2.27 15.62 2.73
C ALA A 70 1.98 14.11 2.70
N SER A 71 0.72 13.70 2.56
CA SER A 71 0.33 12.28 2.63
C SER A 71 1.01 11.44 1.55
N GLY A 72 1.03 11.91 0.30
CA GLY A 72 1.69 11.19 -0.80
C GLY A 72 3.21 11.09 -0.62
N LEU A 73 3.86 12.10 -0.05
CA LEU A 73 5.30 12.07 0.24
C LEU A 73 5.61 11.05 1.35
N ARG A 74 4.80 11.03 2.40
CA ARG A 74 4.91 10.06 3.49
C ARG A 74 4.76 8.62 2.98
N MET A 75 3.80 8.37 2.08
CA MET A 75 3.59 7.03 1.50
C MET A 75 4.85 6.52 0.76
N LEU A 76 5.49 7.38 -0.02
CA LEU A 76 6.77 7.05 -0.67
C LEU A 76 7.91 6.88 0.34
N PHE A 77 7.93 7.70 1.39
CA PHE A 77 8.93 7.59 2.46
C PHE A 77 8.78 6.28 3.24
N GLU A 78 7.56 5.81 3.45
CA GLU A 78 7.28 4.51 4.08
C GLU A 78 7.81 3.36 3.22
N ALA A 79 7.50 3.37 1.92
CA ALA A 79 8.04 2.41 0.97
C ALA A 79 9.58 2.42 0.95
N TRP A 80 10.19 3.61 1.01
CA TRP A 80 11.63 3.78 1.09
C TRP A 80 12.23 3.09 2.33
N LEU A 81 11.67 3.32 3.51
CA LEU A 81 12.16 2.69 4.75
C LEU A 81 12.03 1.17 4.71
N GLN A 82 10.87 0.67 4.25
CA GLN A 82 10.57 -0.77 4.24
C GLN A 82 11.49 -1.53 3.27
N LEU A 83 11.66 -1.02 2.04
CA LEU A 83 12.53 -1.65 1.03
C LEU A 83 14.01 -1.62 1.40
N ARG A 84 14.41 -0.78 2.37
CA ARG A 84 15.79 -0.65 2.86
C ARG A 84 16.06 -1.37 4.17
N ASP A 85 15.08 -2.07 4.72
CA ASP A 85 15.17 -2.69 6.04
C ASP A 85 15.39 -1.67 7.18
N GLU A 86 14.84 -0.46 7.04
CA GLU A 86 15.01 0.68 7.94
C GLU A 86 13.70 1.07 8.67
N ALA A 87 12.64 0.25 8.59
CA ALA A 87 11.33 0.54 9.19
C ALA A 87 11.22 0.21 10.69
N GLY A 88 12.24 -0.37 11.31
CA GLY A 88 12.28 -0.66 12.74
C GLY A 88 11.22 -1.68 13.16
N LYS A 89 10.39 -1.36 14.16
CA LYS A 89 9.41 -2.32 14.73
C LYS A 89 8.31 -2.76 13.76
N ARG A 90 8.07 -1.98 12.70
CA ARG A 90 7.06 -2.23 11.66
C ARG A 90 7.69 -2.76 10.37
N GLN A 91 8.91 -3.29 10.44
CA GLN A 91 9.58 -3.89 9.29
C GLN A 91 8.81 -5.12 8.79
N ILE A 92 8.44 -5.10 7.51
CA ILE A 92 7.70 -6.19 6.87
C ILE A 92 8.62 -7.35 6.48
N ALA A 93 8.13 -8.58 6.67
CA ALA A 93 8.91 -9.78 6.35
C ALA A 93 9.02 -10.08 4.84
N SER A 94 8.12 -9.52 4.02
CA SER A 94 8.06 -9.77 2.57
C SER A 94 9.32 -9.32 1.83
N VAL A 95 9.97 -8.24 2.30
CA VAL A 95 11.25 -7.75 1.77
C VAL A 95 12.36 -8.77 1.99
N ALA A 96 12.48 -9.31 3.21
CA ALA A 96 13.44 -10.38 3.52
C ALA A 96 13.15 -11.69 2.75
N ARG A 97 11.90 -11.89 2.29
CA ARG A 97 11.50 -13.02 1.42
C ARG A 97 11.74 -12.75 -0.07
N GLY A 98 12.34 -11.61 -0.42
CA GLY A 98 12.76 -11.28 -1.78
C GLY A 98 11.76 -10.45 -2.59
N ARG A 99 10.68 -9.92 -1.99
CA ARG A 99 9.83 -8.95 -2.69
C ARG A 99 10.46 -7.57 -2.64
N THR A 100 10.69 -6.97 -3.80
CA THR A 100 11.49 -5.74 -3.95
C THR A 100 10.68 -4.54 -4.46
N LEU A 101 9.38 -4.72 -4.72
CA LEU A 101 8.50 -3.68 -5.25
C LEU A 101 7.50 -3.23 -4.20
N ALA A 102 7.30 -1.92 -4.07
CA ALA A 102 6.27 -1.32 -3.23
C ALA A 102 5.34 -0.44 -4.07
N LEU A 103 4.06 -0.45 -3.73
CA LEU A 103 3.04 0.38 -4.38
C LEU A 103 2.64 1.55 -3.50
N THR A 104 2.48 2.74 -4.09
CA THR A 104 1.83 3.89 -3.44
C THR A 104 0.67 4.34 -4.30
N HIS A 105 -0.53 4.42 -3.73
CA HIS A 105 -1.72 4.98 -4.37
C HIS A 105 -2.13 6.24 -3.64
N ASN A 106 -2.11 7.39 -4.31
CA ASN A 106 -2.57 8.66 -3.77
C ASN A 106 -3.81 9.15 -4.53
N LEU A 107 -4.77 9.71 -3.80
CA LEU A 107 -6.02 10.24 -4.34
C LEU A 107 -6.13 11.74 -3.98
N GLY A 108 -6.62 12.55 -4.90
CA GLY A 108 -6.91 13.96 -4.63
C GLY A 108 -8.19 14.40 -5.32
N GLY A 109 -8.86 15.42 -4.77
CA GLY A 109 -10.12 15.95 -5.29
C GLY A 109 -11.35 15.45 -4.54
N ALA A 110 -12.52 15.82 -5.05
CA ALA A 110 -13.82 15.44 -4.47
C ALA A 110 -14.40 14.20 -5.16
N PRO A 111 -15.30 13.44 -4.51
CA PRO A 111 -16.00 12.33 -5.15
C PRO A 111 -16.63 12.75 -6.49
N GLY A 112 -16.29 12.07 -7.58
CA GLY A 112 -16.74 12.39 -8.94
C GLY A 112 -15.76 13.24 -9.76
N GLU A 113 -14.76 13.85 -9.11
CA GLU A 113 -13.70 14.66 -9.72
C GLU A 113 -12.33 14.31 -9.11
N CYS A 114 -12.08 13.01 -8.91
CA CYS A 114 -10.83 12.55 -8.31
C CYS A 114 -9.73 12.41 -9.36
N VAL A 115 -8.51 12.76 -8.97
CA VAL A 115 -7.28 12.35 -9.64
C VAL A 115 -6.64 11.24 -8.81
N SER A 116 -6.38 10.10 -9.44
CA SER A 116 -5.64 8.99 -8.84
C SER A 116 -4.22 8.95 -9.42
N PHE A 117 -3.25 8.76 -8.53
CA PHE A 117 -1.87 8.47 -8.87
C PHE A 117 -1.49 7.11 -8.29
N VAL A 118 -0.95 6.23 -9.14
CA VAL A 118 -0.36 4.95 -8.73
C VAL A 118 1.11 4.95 -9.09
N GLY A 119 1.97 4.80 -8.08
CA GLY A 119 3.40 4.65 -8.23
C GLY A 119 3.83 3.24 -7.80
N ILE A 120 4.75 2.65 -8.54
CA ILE A 120 5.46 1.43 -8.12
C ILE A 120 6.95 1.78 -8.07
N VAL A 121 7.56 1.57 -6.91
CA VAL A 121 8.98 1.82 -6.65
C VAL A 121 9.67 0.50 -6.31
N GLY A 122 10.94 0.38 -6.66
CA GLY A 122 11.73 -0.81 -6.43
C GLY A 122 13.03 -0.52 -5.68
N SER A 123 13.64 -1.55 -5.09
CA SER A 123 14.96 -1.45 -4.45
C SER A 123 16.14 -1.39 -5.44
N GLU A 124 15.89 -1.65 -6.72
CA GLU A 124 16.89 -1.63 -7.80
C GLU A 124 16.49 -0.65 -8.91
N PRO A 125 17.46 0.01 -9.58
CA PRO A 125 17.19 0.80 -10.77
C PRO A 125 16.53 -0.07 -11.85
N SER A 126 15.52 0.47 -12.53
CA SER A 126 14.96 -0.18 -13.72
C SER A 126 16.03 -0.33 -14.80
N ALA A 127 16.23 -1.58 -15.25
CA ALA A 127 17.10 -1.91 -16.38
C ALA A 127 16.61 -1.34 -17.71
#